data_AF-A0A943RGH7-F1
#
_entry.id   AF-A0A943RGH7-F1
#
_cell.length_a   1.000
_cell.length_b   1.000
_cell.length_c   1.000
_cell.angle_alpha   90.00
_cell.angle_beta   90.00
_cell.angle_gamma   90.00
#
_symmetry.space_group_name_H-M   'P 1'
#
loop_
_entity.id
_entity.type
_entity.pdbx_description
1 polymer ?
#
loop_
_entity_poly.entity_id
_entity_poly.type
_entity_poly.pdbx_seq_one_letter_code
_entity_poly.pdbx_strand_id
1 'polypeptide(L)'
;MMNITFPDGSVKQFEDGMTALQIAETISQKLKKATLAAEIDGQRADAFRPIHGDHTLKLFTWQDEDGRWTMRHTASHILAQAVKRVHPEAKLAIGPAIENGFYYDFDAEPFTPEDLEKIQKEMEKIIAEALPLERFEMPRAEAIEYFKQKEEPYKVELIEDLPEDAIISFYKQGDFVDLCAGPHVETTGKVRFVKLMSVAGAYWRGSEKNKMLQRIYGTAFEKKADLDEYINRIEEAKKRDHRKLGRELGLFALLEEGPGFPFFLPKGMVLRNTLLDYWHEVHKRYGYVEISTPIILNRDLWLRSGHWDHYKDNMYTTVIDGEDYAIKPMNCPGGMLVY
;
A
#
# COMPACT_ATOMS: atom_id res chain seq x y z
N MET A 1 -39.65 -12.57 0.92
CA MET A 1 -39.35 -12.01 2.26
C MET A 1 -38.08 -12.68 2.72
N MET A 2 -37.13 -11.90 3.21
CA MET A 2 -35.87 -12.38 3.80
C MET A 2 -35.75 -11.88 5.24
N ASN A 3 -35.14 -12.68 6.11
CA ASN A 3 -34.81 -12.29 7.47
C ASN A 3 -33.38 -11.77 7.53
N ILE A 4 -33.22 -10.53 7.98
CA ILE A 4 -31.92 -9.91 8.19
C ILE A 4 -31.66 -9.76 9.69
N THR A 5 -30.56 -10.36 10.13
CA THR A 5 -30.08 -10.28 11.52
C THR A 5 -29.02 -9.20 11.64
N PHE A 6 -29.25 -8.22 12.51
CA PHE A 6 -28.31 -7.12 12.77
C PHE A 6 -27.35 -7.45 13.93
N PRO A 7 -26.25 -6.69 14.11
CA PRO A 7 -25.25 -6.97 15.15
C PRO A 7 -25.78 -6.89 16.59
N ASP A 8 -26.90 -6.22 16.82
CA ASP A 8 -27.59 -6.15 18.12
C ASP A 8 -28.47 -7.38 18.40
N GLY A 9 -28.49 -8.36 17.48
CA GLY A 9 -29.31 -9.57 17.55
C GLY A 9 -30.76 -9.35 17.10
N SER A 10 -31.14 -8.12 16.69
CA SER A 10 -32.47 -7.88 16.15
C SER A 10 -32.63 -8.52 14.77
N VAL A 11 -33.80 -9.12 14.54
CA VAL A 11 -34.17 -9.71 13.25
C VAL A 11 -35.31 -8.89 12.66
N LYS A 12 -35.16 -8.45 11.41
CA LYS A 12 -36.20 -7.74 10.67
C LYS A 12 -36.44 -8.40 9.33
N GLN A 13 -37.69 -8.32 8.87
CA GLN A 13 -38.08 -8.84 7.57
C GLN A 13 -38.04 -7.73 6.52
N PHE A 14 -37.48 -8.08 5.37
CA PHE A 14 -37.37 -7.21 4.19
C PHE A 14 -37.85 -7.95 2.94
N GLU A 15 -38.14 -7.20 1.88
CA GLU A 15 -38.42 -7.78 0.57
C GLU A 15 -37.15 -8.49 0.05
N ASP A 16 -37.33 -9.66 -0.56
CA ASP A 16 -36.20 -10.41 -1.11
C ASP A 16 -35.62 -9.67 -2.32
N GLY A 17 -34.30 -9.59 -2.42
CA GLY A 17 -33.61 -8.79 -3.44
C GLY A 17 -33.35 -7.34 -3.05
N MET A 18 -33.75 -6.88 -1.85
CA MET A 18 -33.33 -5.56 -1.36
C MET A 18 -31.81 -5.50 -1.17
N THR A 19 -31.23 -4.33 -1.42
CA THR A 19 -29.81 -4.06 -1.19
C THR A 19 -29.55 -3.58 0.24
N ALA A 20 -28.30 -3.67 0.71
CA ALA A 20 -27.93 -3.12 2.01
C ALA A 20 -28.16 -1.60 2.09
N LEU A 21 -28.01 -0.86 0.98
CA LEU A 21 -28.35 0.56 0.89
C LEU A 21 -29.85 0.83 1.06
N GLN A 22 -30.71 0.00 0.46
CA GLN A 22 -32.16 0.11 0.63
C GLN A 22 -32.57 -0.25 2.06
N ILE A 23 -31.97 -1.28 2.66
CA ILE A 23 -32.19 -1.61 4.08
C ILE A 23 -31.75 -0.44 4.97
N ALA A 24 -30.59 0.15 4.72
CA ALA A 24 -30.11 1.34 5.44
C ALA A 24 -31.10 2.52 5.33
N GLU A 25 -31.75 2.68 4.17
CA GLU A 25 -32.77 3.70 3.93
C GLU A 25 -33.99 3.56 4.83
N THR A 26 -34.46 2.32 5.04
CA THR A 26 -35.59 2.04 5.94
C THR A 26 -35.30 2.42 7.39
N ILE A 27 -34.02 2.42 7.79
CA ILE A 27 -33.57 2.84 9.12
C ILE A 27 -33.48 4.36 9.16
N SER A 28 -32.73 4.98 8.23
CA SER A 28 -32.75 6.42 8.00
C SER A 28 -32.06 6.82 6.69
N GLN A 29 -32.51 7.95 6.12
CA GLN A 29 -31.83 8.59 4.97
C GLN A 29 -30.38 8.98 5.28
N LYS A 30 -30.08 9.32 6.54
CA LYS A 30 -28.71 9.66 6.96
C LYS A 30 -27.80 8.43 6.91
N LEU A 31 -28.30 7.27 7.36
CA LEU A 31 -27.53 6.03 7.34
C LEU A 31 -27.26 5.57 5.91
N LYS A 32 -28.27 5.56 5.02
CA LYS A 32 -28.07 5.26 3.59
C LYS A 32 -26.94 6.09 2.97
N LYS A 33 -26.92 7.40 3.23
CA LYS A 33 -25.87 8.29 2.72
C LYS A 33 -24.48 7.99 3.28
N ALA A 34 -24.40 7.57 4.54
CA ALA A 34 -23.14 7.25 5.22
C ALA A 34 -22.63 5.83 4.94
N THR A 35 -23.50 4.90 4.53
CA THR A 35 -23.13 3.51 4.21
C THR A 35 -22.23 3.48 2.98
N LEU A 36 -21.04 2.88 3.10
CA LEU A 36 -20.04 2.72 2.04
C LEU A 36 -19.92 1.27 1.58
N ALA A 37 -20.16 0.31 2.48
CA ALA A 37 -20.09 -1.12 2.23
C ALA A 37 -20.99 -1.85 3.23
N ALA A 38 -21.06 -3.18 3.09
CA ALA A 38 -21.71 -4.05 4.04
C ALA A 38 -20.80 -5.24 4.42
N GLU A 39 -21.13 -5.89 5.52
CA GLU A 39 -20.70 -7.24 5.85
C GLU A 39 -21.93 -8.13 5.75
N ILE A 40 -21.84 -9.20 4.97
CA ILE A 40 -22.88 -10.23 4.84
C ILE A 40 -22.24 -11.55 5.24
N ASP A 41 -22.74 -12.17 6.32
CA ASP A 41 -22.22 -13.43 6.86
C ASP A 41 -20.70 -13.42 7.12
N GLY A 42 -20.23 -12.31 7.72
CA GLY A 42 -18.82 -12.13 8.06
C GLY A 42 -17.91 -11.77 6.87
N GLN A 43 -18.47 -11.61 5.66
CA GLN A 43 -17.70 -11.24 4.47
C GLN A 43 -18.06 -9.84 3.99
N ARG A 44 -17.03 -9.05 3.64
CA ARG A 44 -17.21 -7.70 3.10
C ARG A 44 -17.88 -7.76 1.72
N ALA A 45 -18.92 -6.95 1.51
CA ALA A 45 -19.74 -6.97 0.31
C ALA A 45 -20.16 -5.55 -0.14
N ASP A 46 -20.49 -5.41 -1.42
CA ASP A 46 -21.04 -4.17 -1.98
C ASP A 46 -22.39 -3.86 -1.32
N ALA A 47 -22.56 -2.63 -0.84
CA ALA A 47 -23.83 -2.24 -0.22
C ALA A 47 -24.99 -2.12 -1.24
N PHE A 48 -24.67 -2.00 -2.52
CA PHE A 48 -25.65 -1.84 -3.61
C PHE A 48 -26.02 -3.16 -4.30
N ARG A 49 -25.50 -4.31 -3.86
CA ARG A 49 -25.86 -5.60 -4.43
C ARG A 49 -27.19 -6.11 -3.84
N PRO A 50 -28.07 -6.72 -4.64
CA PRO A 50 -29.22 -7.44 -4.13
C PRO A 50 -28.80 -8.56 -3.17
N ILE A 51 -29.55 -8.70 -2.08
CA ILE A 51 -29.40 -9.75 -1.08
C ILE A 51 -30.59 -10.70 -1.24
N HIS A 52 -30.33 -12.00 -1.29
CA HIS A 52 -31.36 -13.04 -1.46
C HIS A 52 -31.25 -14.07 -0.34
N GLY A 53 -32.36 -14.35 0.33
CA GLY A 53 -32.39 -15.26 1.47
C GLY A 53 -31.94 -14.63 2.79
N ASP A 54 -31.91 -15.46 3.83
CA ASP A 54 -31.70 -15.02 5.21
C ASP A 54 -30.20 -14.85 5.52
N HIS A 55 -29.82 -13.68 6.04
CA HIS A 55 -28.42 -13.33 6.26
C HIS A 55 -28.19 -12.51 7.53
N THR A 56 -26.95 -12.49 8.01
CA THR A 56 -26.47 -11.46 8.93
C THR A 56 -26.00 -10.24 8.14
N LEU A 57 -26.31 -9.03 8.62
CA LEU A 57 -25.95 -7.78 7.93
C LEU A 57 -25.37 -6.76 8.90
N LYS A 58 -24.17 -6.27 8.58
CA LYS A 58 -23.57 -5.09 9.20
C LYS A 58 -23.35 -4.03 8.13
N LEU A 59 -23.71 -2.78 8.42
CA LEU A 59 -23.49 -1.65 7.51
C LEU A 59 -22.20 -0.95 7.92
N PHE A 60 -21.30 -0.73 6.95
CA PHE A 60 -20.06 -0.01 7.17
C PHE A 60 -20.17 1.44 6.70
N THR A 61 -19.70 2.34 7.54
CA THR A 61 -19.62 3.78 7.30
C THR A 61 -18.16 4.24 7.27
N TRP A 62 -17.91 5.54 7.08
CA TRP A 62 -16.56 6.10 7.15
C TRP A 62 -15.84 5.84 8.50
N GLN A 63 -16.59 5.66 9.58
CA GLN A 63 -16.02 5.37 10.91
C GLN A 63 -15.44 3.96 10.99
N ASP A 64 -15.87 3.06 10.11
CA ASP A 64 -15.41 1.68 10.03
C ASP A 64 -14.21 1.56 9.08
N GLU A 65 -13.25 0.70 9.42
CA GLU A 65 -12.08 0.44 8.57
C GLU A 65 -12.47 -0.03 7.17
N ASP A 66 -13.41 -0.96 7.11
CA ASP A 66 -13.94 -1.54 5.88
C ASP A 66 -14.66 -0.50 5.00
N GLY A 67 -15.31 0.49 5.62
CA GLY A 67 -15.92 1.61 4.89
C GLY A 67 -14.87 2.52 4.27
N ARG A 68 -13.82 2.88 5.03
CA ARG A 68 -12.68 3.66 4.50
C ARG A 68 -11.94 2.93 3.39
N TRP A 69 -11.70 1.63 3.59
CA TRP A 69 -11.07 0.76 2.61
C TRP A 69 -11.88 0.75 1.31
N THR A 70 -13.20 0.55 1.39
CA THR A 70 -14.08 0.48 0.20
C THR A 70 -14.09 1.78 -0.59
N MET A 71 -14.18 2.93 0.09
CA MET A 71 -14.10 4.23 -0.60
C MET A 71 -12.76 4.43 -1.31
N ARG A 72 -11.65 4.07 -0.66
CA ARG A 72 -10.30 4.19 -1.24
C ARG A 72 -10.06 3.19 -2.36
N HIS A 73 -10.72 2.04 -2.32
CA HIS A 73 -10.66 1.06 -3.38
C HIS A 73 -11.40 1.53 -4.64
N THR A 74 -12.57 2.18 -4.49
CA THR A 74 -13.17 2.88 -5.63
C THR A 74 -12.31 4.04 -6.12
N ALA A 75 -11.61 4.75 -5.22
CA ALA A 75 -10.68 5.79 -5.63
C ALA A 75 -9.51 5.27 -6.49
N SER A 76 -9.04 4.04 -6.26
CA SER A 76 -8.02 3.41 -7.11
C SER A 76 -8.55 3.09 -8.51
N HIS A 77 -9.80 2.63 -8.63
CA HIS A 77 -10.44 2.43 -9.94
C HIS A 77 -10.66 3.74 -10.69
N ILE A 78 -11.06 4.81 -9.99
CA ILE A 78 -11.15 6.16 -10.57
C ILE A 78 -9.78 6.62 -11.09
N LEU A 79 -8.69 6.35 -10.35
CA LEU A 79 -7.33 6.62 -10.80
C LEU A 79 -6.99 5.81 -12.06
N ALA A 80 -7.28 4.50 -12.10
CA ALA A 80 -7.02 3.69 -13.28
C ALA A 80 -7.77 4.19 -14.51
N GLN A 81 -9.06 4.51 -14.37
CA GLN A 81 -9.85 5.10 -15.46
C GLN A 81 -9.27 6.44 -15.91
N ALA A 82 -8.90 7.32 -14.97
CA ALA A 82 -8.29 8.62 -15.29
C ALA A 82 -6.98 8.45 -16.06
N VAL A 83 -6.12 7.51 -15.64
CA VAL A 83 -4.89 7.19 -16.37
C VAL A 83 -5.20 6.65 -17.75
N LYS A 84 -6.16 5.72 -17.94
CA LYS A 84 -6.54 5.24 -19.28
C LYS A 84 -7.11 6.35 -20.18
N ARG A 85 -7.76 7.37 -19.63
CA ARG A 85 -8.25 8.53 -20.41
C ARG A 85 -7.12 9.47 -20.82
N VAL A 86 -6.10 9.68 -19.97
CA VAL A 86 -4.97 10.60 -20.24
C VAL A 86 -3.83 9.91 -21.01
N HIS A 87 -3.60 8.63 -20.72
CA HIS A 87 -2.55 7.75 -21.24
C HIS A 87 -3.17 6.40 -21.67
N PRO A 88 -3.85 6.34 -22.83
CA PRO A 88 -4.53 5.14 -23.31
C PRO A 88 -3.62 3.91 -23.48
N GLU A 89 -2.33 4.14 -23.72
CA GLU A 89 -1.28 3.13 -23.89
C GLU A 89 -0.85 2.45 -22.59
N ALA A 90 -1.07 3.08 -21.42
CA ALA A 90 -0.67 2.53 -20.13
C ALA A 90 -1.39 1.22 -19.85
N LYS A 91 -0.65 0.19 -19.38
CA LYS A 91 -1.24 -1.11 -19.00
C LYS A 91 -1.46 -1.18 -17.50
N LEU A 92 -2.59 -1.74 -17.09
CA LEU A 92 -3.05 -1.80 -15.71
C LEU A 92 -2.58 -3.07 -15.02
N ALA A 93 -1.91 -2.92 -13.88
CA ALA A 93 -1.51 -4.04 -13.05
C ALA A 93 -2.43 -4.19 -11.82
N ILE A 94 -1.99 -3.78 -10.64
CA ILE A 94 -2.75 -3.89 -9.38
C ILE A 94 -3.01 -2.53 -8.75
N GLY A 95 -4.16 -2.40 -8.09
CA GLY A 95 -4.55 -1.14 -7.43
C GLY A 95 -5.32 -1.31 -6.12
N PRO A 96 -4.69 -1.78 -5.04
CA PRO A 96 -5.37 -2.00 -3.78
C PRO A 96 -5.58 -0.69 -3.00
N ALA A 97 -6.58 -0.70 -2.12
CA ALA A 97 -6.64 0.24 -1.01
C ALA A 97 -5.65 -0.17 0.10
N ILE A 98 -5.08 0.83 0.76
CA ILE A 98 -4.14 0.70 1.88
C ILE A 98 -4.62 1.53 3.07
N GLU A 99 -4.00 1.33 4.23
CA GLU A 99 -4.43 1.92 5.52
C GLU A 99 -4.73 3.42 5.48
N ASN A 100 -3.97 4.20 4.71
CA ASN A 100 -4.12 5.66 4.62
C ASN A 100 -4.35 6.18 3.19
N GLY A 101 -4.73 5.31 2.25
CA GLY A 101 -4.94 5.70 0.87
C GLY A 101 -5.13 4.52 -0.07
N PHE A 102 -4.56 4.64 -1.25
CA PHE A 102 -4.53 3.61 -2.28
C PHE A 102 -3.31 3.83 -3.17
N TYR A 103 -2.99 2.84 -3.97
CA TYR A 103 -2.10 3.04 -5.11
C TYR A 103 -2.63 2.28 -6.31
N TYR A 104 -2.04 2.56 -7.47
CA TYR A 104 -2.22 1.75 -8.66
C TYR A 104 -0.90 1.65 -9.43
N ASP A 105 -0.56 0.43 -9.86
CA ASP A 105 0.63 0.11 -10.64
C ASP A 105 0.31 0.11 -12.15
N PHE A 106 1.14 0.82 -12.90
CA PHE A 106 1.01 0.98 -14.35
C PHE A 106 2.29 0.57 -15.05
N ASP A 107 2.16 -0.18 -16.13
CA ASP A 107 3.22 -0.31 -17.12
C ASP A 107 3.06 0.82 -18.14
N ALA A 108 3.88 1.84 -17.97
CA ALA A 108 3.87 3.05 -18.77
C ALA A 108 5.25 3.72 -18.72
N GLU A 109 5.47 4.71 -19.58
CA GLU A 109 6.57 5.64 -19.42
C GLU A 109 6.49 6.35 -18.06
N PRO A 110 7.63 6.78 -17.47
CA PRO A 110 7.64 7.46 -16.18
C PRO A 110 6.72 8.67 -16.14
N PHE A 111 5.76 8.69 -15.20
CA PHE A 111 4.85 9.82 -15.04
C PHE A 111 5.59 11.05 -14.51
N THR A 112 5.33 12.20 -15.13
CA THR A 112 5.86 13.48 -14.68
C THR A 112 4.94 14.14 -13.63
N PRO A 113 5.42 15.14 -12.87
CA PRO A 113 4.56 15.95 -12.02
C PRO A 113 3.39 16.59 -12.79
N GLU A 114 3.62 17.01 -14.03
CA GLU A 114 2.58 17.57 -14.90
C GLU A 114 1.53 16.53 -15.28
N ASP A 115 1.92 15.27 -15.49
CA ASP A 115 0.97 14.19 -15.75
C ASP A 115 0.11 13.90 -14.52
N LEU A 116 0.69 13.90 -13.31
CA LEU A 116 -0.09 13.80 -12.08
C LEU A 116 -1.15 14.90 -11.95
N GLU A 117 -0.83 16.14 -12.34
CA GLU A 117 -1.82 17.22 -12.34
C GLU A 117 -2.96 16.99 -13.34
N LYS A 118 -2.65 16.48 -14.55
CA LYS A 118 -3.66 16.13 -15.55
C LYS A 118 -4.53 14.97 -15.08
N ILE A 119 -3.92 13.92 -14.53
CA ILE A 119 -4.62 12.74 -14.01
C ILE A 119 -5.51 13.15 -12.83
N GLN A 120 -5.02 13.97 -11.90
CA GLN A 120 -5.84 14.50 -10.79
C GLN A 120 -7.08 15.24 -11.30
N LYS A 121 -6.93 16.12 -12.31
CA LYS A 121 -8.07 16.83 -12.92
C LYS A 121 -9.03 15.87 -13.61
N GLU A 122 -8.53 14.81 -14.25
CA GLU A 122 -9.38 13.81 -14.89
C GLU A 122 -10.15 12.96 -13.86
N MET A 123 -9.51 12.59 -12.73
CA MET A 123 -10.20 11.96 -11.61
C MET A 123 -11.35 12.82 -11.08
N GLU A 124 -11.11 14.13 -10.93
CA GLU A 124 -12.13 15.09 -10.50
C GLU A 124 -13.32 15.16 -11.46
N LYS A 125 -13.09 15.05 -12.78
CA LYS A 125 -14.18 14.95 -13.78
C LYS A 125 -14.97 13.65 -13.62
N ILE A 126 -14.30 12.50 -13.51
CA ILE A 126 -14.95 11.19 -13.31
C ILE A 126 -15.79 11.17 -12.02
N ILE A 127 -15.32 11.81 -10.96
CA ILE A 127 -16.07 11.97 -9.70
C ILE A 127 -17.30 12.85 -9.92
N ALA A 128 -17.17 13.95 -10.67
CA ALA A 128 -18.28 14.84 -10.98
C ALA A 128 -19.34 14.21 -11.89
N GLU A 129 -18.95 13.27 -12.76
CA GLU A 129 -19.85 12.45 -13.58
C GLU A 129 -20.75 11.54 -12.73
N ALA A 130 -20.35 11.21 -11.49
CA ALA A 130 -21.06 10.35 -10.55
C ALA A 130 -21.49 9.00 -11.18
N LEU A 131 -20.59 8.39 -11.96
CA LEU A 131 -20.83 7.15 -12.69
C LEU A 131 -21.25 6.02 -11.72
N PRO A 132 -22.31 5.26 -12.03
CA PRO A 132 -22.68 4.09 -11.25
C PRO A 132 -21.66 2.97 -11.44
N LEU A 133 -21.43 2.20 -10.38
CA LEU A 133 -20.60 0.99 -10.44
C LEU A 133 -21.49 -0.24 -10.65
N GLU A 134 -21.13 -1.04 -11.65
CA GLU A 134 -21.83 -2.29 -11.99
C GLU A 134 -20.86 -3.45 -11.81
N ARG A 135 -21.19 -4.37 -10.88
CA ARG A 135 -20.47 -5.63 -10.73
C ARG A 135 -21.05 -6.67 -11.66
N PHE A 136 -20.20 -7.38 -12.38
CA PHE A 136 -20.59 -8.53 -13.20
C PHE A 136 -19.51 -9.60 -13.19
N GLU A 137 -19.85 -10.78 -13.70
CA GLU A 137 -18.95 -11.93 -13.75
C GLU A 137 -18.81 -12.39 -15.20
N MET A 138 -17.63 -12.91 -15.55
CA MET A 138 -17.40 -13.50 -16.87
C MET A 138 -16.74 -14.88 -16.71
N PRO A 139 -17.04 -15.84 -17.59
CA PRO A 139 -16.28 -17.08 -17.65
C PRO A 139 -14.79 -16.81 -17.86
N ARG A 140 -13.93 -17.65 -17.26
CA ARG A 140 -12.47 -17.49 -17.31
C ARG A 140 -11.92 -17.32 -18.73
N ALA A 141 -12.38 -18.12 -19.68
CA ALA A 141 -11.93 -18.03 -21.07
C ALA A 141 -12.31 -16.68 -21.71
N GLU A 142 -13.52 -16.19 -21.45
CA GLU A 142 -14.01 -14.89 -21.95
C GLU A 142 -13.26 -13.72 -21.29
N ALA A 143 -13.00 -13.82 -19.99
CA ALA A 143 -12.23 -12.84 -19.23
C ALA A 143 -10.79 -12.70 -19.75
N ILE A 144 -10.12 -13.81 -20.03
CA ILE A 144 -8.76 -13.82 -20.61
C ILE A 144 -8.78 -13.19 -21.99
N GLU A 145 -9.72 -13.59 -22.84
CA GLU A 145 -9.83 -13.06 -24.21
C GLU A 145 -10.14 -11.55 -24.20
N TYR A 146 -11.01 -11.09 -23.31
CA TYR A 146 -11.34 -9.67 -23.12
C TYR A 146 -10.09 -8.82 -22.85
N PHE A 147 -9.23 -9.24 -21.93
CA PHE A 147 -8.01 -8.49 -21.62
C PHE A 147 -6.89 -8.67 -22.65
N LYS A 148 -6.83 -9.81 -23.36
CA LYS A 148 -5.93 -9.96 -24.52
C LYS A 148 -6.28 -8.97 -25.62
N GLN A 149 -7.56 -8.81 -25.95
CA GLN A 149 -8.01 -7.85 -26.96
C GLN A 149 -7.76 -6.39 -26.56
N LYS A 150 -7.77 -6.09 -25.26
CA LYS A 150 -7.42 -4.78 -24.70
C LYS A 150 -5.91 -4.61 -24.45
N GLU A 151 -5.12 -5.63 -24.78
CA GLU A 151 -3.68 -5.68 -24.56
C GLU A 151 -3.31 -5.36 -23.09
N GLU A 152 -4.02 -5.93 -22.12
CA GLU A 152 -3.78 -5.77 -20.68
C GLU A 152 -3.14 -7.04 -20.10
N PRO A 153 -1.82 -7.28 -20.32
CA PRO A 153 -1.18 -8.58 -20.03
C PRO A 153 -1.18 -8.94 -18.55
N TYR A 154 -1.03 -7.95 -17.66
CA TYR A 154 -1.03 -8.18 -16.21
C TYR A 154 -2.39 -8.70 -15.72
N LYS A 155 -3.49 -8.27 -16.33
CA LYS A 155 -4.83 -8.75 -15.98
C LYS A 155 -5.05 -10.19 -16.44
N VAL A 156 -4.48 -10.57 -17.59
CA VAL A 156 -4.47 -11.96 -18.07
C VAL A 156 -3.71 -12.84 -17.09
N GLU A 157 -2.49 -12.45 -16.70
CA GLU A 157 -1.67 -13.19 -15.75
C GLU A 157 -2.38 -13.34 -14.38
N LEU A 158 -3.02 -12.28 -13.89
CA LEU A 158 -3.79 -12.33 -12.65
C LEU A 158 -4.95 -13.33 -12.73
N ILE A 159 -5.66 -13.41 -13.85
CA ILE A 159 -6.74 -14.39 -14.02
C ILE A 159 -6.17 -15.80 -14.04
N GLU A 160 -5.12 -16.04 -14.83
CA GLU A 160 -4.49 -17.37 -14.98
C GLU A 160 -3.99 -17.92 -13.63
N ASP A 161 -3.56 -17.06 -12.71
CA ASP A 161 -3.12 -17.42 -11.36
C ASP A 161 -4.25 -17.74 -10.37
N LEU A 162 -5.49 -17.34 -10.65
CA LEU A 162 -6.62 -17.63 -9.75
C LEU A 162 -6.94 -19.14 -9.77
N PRO A 163 -7.36 -19.73 -8.64
CA PRO A 163 -7.85 -21.12 -8.58
C PRO A 163 -8.88 -21.43 -9.67
N GLU A 164 -8.88 -22.64 -10.24
CA GLU A 164 -9.73 -22.98 -11.40
C GLU A 164 -11.22 -22.70 -11.16
N ASP A 165 -11.69 -22.90 -9.93
CA ASP A 165 -13.07 -22.70 -9.46
C ASP A 165 -13.38 -21.27 -8.98
N ALA A 166 -12.40 -20.36 -9.02
CA ALA A 166 -12.58 -18.98 -8.59
C ALA A 166 -13.59 -18.24 -9.48
N ILE A 167 -14.51 -17.53 -8.84
CA ILE A 167 -15.44 -16.61 -9.49
C ILE A 167 -14.68 -15.36 -9.93
N ILE A 168 -14.68 -15.09 -11.24
CA ILE A 168 -13.98 -13.94 -11.81
C ILE A 168 -14.98 -12.80 -11.97
N SER A 169 -14.83 -11.78 -11.13
CA SER A 169 -15.69 -10.60 -11.14
C SER A 169 -14.98 -9.34 -11.61
N PHE A 170 -15.82 -8.43 -12.08
CA PHE A 170 -15.42 -7.18 -12.70
C PHE A 170 -16.28 -6.06 -12.18
N TYR A 171 -15.73 -4.85 -12.20
CA TYR A 171 -16.49 -3.64 -11.98
C TYR A 171 -16.40 -2.75 -13.20
N LYS A 172 -17.57 -2.29 -13.66
CA LYS A 172 -17.69 -1.29 -14.71
C LYS A 172 -18.09 0.05 -14.11
N GLN A 173 -17.42 1.12 -14.55
CA GLN A 173 -17.81 2.50 -14.28
C GLN A 173 -17.72 3.32 -15.57
N GLY A 174 -18.87 3.60 -16.17
CA GLY A 174 -18.94 4.22 -17.50
C GLY A 174 -18.32 3.33 -18.58
N ASP A 175 -17.27 3.82 -19.21
CA ASP A 175 -16.51 3.14 -20.28
C ASP A 175 -15.38 2.24 -19.76
N PHE A 176 -15.08 2.30 -18.46
CA PHE A 176 -14.00 1.58 -17.83
C PHE A 176 -14.49 0.27 -17.20
N VAL A 177 -13.70 -0.79 -17.34
CA VAL A 177 -13.92 -2.11 -16.74
C VAL A 177 -12.60 -2.58 -16.16
N ASP A 178 -12.63 -3.06 -14.91
CA ASP A 178 -11.45 -3.63 -14.25
C ASP A 178 -11.77 -4.97 -13.58
N LEU A 179 -10.76 -5.84 -13.52
CA LEU A 179 -10.78 -7.10 -12.79
C LEU A 179 -10.67 -6.82 -11.31
N CYS A 180 -11.72 -7.14 -10.54
CA CYS A 180 -11.74 -6.83 -9.13
C CYS A 180 -12.80 -7.65 -8.38
N ALA A 181 -12.44 -8.12 -7.18
CA ALA A 181 -13.36 -8.81 -6.28
C ALA A 181 -14.26 -7.85 -5.48
N GLY A 182 -13.84 -6.60 -5.33
CA GLY A 182 -14.53 -5.58 -4.56
C GLY A 182 -14.32 -5.68 -3.05
N PRO A 183 -15.21 -5.06 -2.26
CA PRO A 183 -16.34 -4.23 -2.71
C PRO A 183 -15.91 -2.83 -3.17
N HIS A 184 -16.89 -2.10 -3.71
CA HIS A 184 -16.82 -0.70 -4.08
C HIS A 184 -18.04 0.09 -3.55
N VAL A 185 -17.95 1.42 -3.58
CA VAL A 185 -19.11 2.30 -3.37
C VAL A 185 -19.99 2.38 -4.62
N GLU A 186 -21.26 2.75 -4.48
CA GLU A 186 -22.25 2.64 -5.56
C GLU A 186 -22.05 3.60 -6.74
N THR A 187 -21.33 4.71 -6.51
CA THR A 187 -21.02 5.70 -7.55
C THR A 187 -19.66 6.33 -7.33
N THR A 188 -19.00 6.74 -8.42
CA THR A 188 -17.73 7.49 -8.34
C THR A 188 -17.87 8.80 -7.56
N GLY A 189 -19.06 9.42 -7.61
CA GLY A 189 -19.38 10.66 -6.91
C GLY A 189 -19.42 10.55 -5.37
N LYS A 190 -19.34 9.33 -4.83
CA LYS A 190 -19.19 9.13 -3.39
C LYS A 190 -17.75 9.32 -2.91
N VAL A 191 -16.77 9.23 -3.81
CA VAL A 191 -15.35 9.51 -3.55
C VAL A 191 -15.06 11.00 -3.82
N ARG A 192 -15.61 11.89 -2.99
CA ARG A 192 -15.59 13.35 -3.30
C ARG A 192 -14.23 14.01 -3.14
N PHE A 193 -13.46 13.60 -2.13
CA PHE A 193 -12.23 14.27 -1.76
C PHE A 193 -11.05 13.32 -1.93
N VAL A 194 -10.39 13.43 -3.08
CA VAL A 194 -9.25 12.59 -3.47
C VAL A 194 -8.03 13.46 -3.77
N LYS A 195 -6.84 12.96 -3.44
CA LYS A 195 -5.57 13.61 -3.77
C LYS A 195 -4.51 12.60 -4.15
N LEU A 196 -3.87 12.80 -5.30
CA LEU A 196 -2.64 12.11 -5.67
C LEU A 196 -1.45 12.67 -4.90
N MET A 197 -0.60 11.77 -4.42
CA MET A 197 0.47 12.07 -3.46
C MET A 197 1.86 12.00 -4.07
N SER A 198 2.19 10.91 -4.76
CA SER A 198 3.54 10.68 -5.31
C SER A 198 3.54 9.57 -6.35
N VAL A 199 4.57 9.57 -7.20
CA VAL A 199 4.93 8.44 -8.07
C VAL A 199 6.14 7.73 -7.48
N ALA A 200 6.18 6.41 -7.58
CA ALA A 200 7.33 5.59 -7.23
C ALA A 200 7.52 4.44 -8.23
N GLY A 201 8.72 3.87 -8.30
CA GLY A 201 8.91 2.59 -8.99
C GLY A 201 8.45 1.42 -8.12
N ALA A 202 7.82 0.42 -8.72
CA ALA A 202 7.49 -0.84 -8.08
C ALA A 202 7.80 -2.00 -9.03
N TYR A 203 8.34 -3.09 -8.53
CA TYR A 203 8.56 -4.27 -9.35
C TYR A 203 7.32 -5.16 -9.37
N TRP A 204 6.96 -5.69 -10.53
CA TRP A 204 5.86 -6.65 -10.64
C TRP A 204 6.09 -7.83 -9.69
N ARG A 205 5.07 -8.17 -8.88
CA ARG A 205 5.13 -9.16 -7.79
C ARG A 205 6.23 -8.94 -6.74
N GLY A 206 6.74 -7.71 -6.63
CA GLY A 206 7.78 -7.36 -5.65
C GLY A 206 9.15 -7.98 -5.92
N SER A 207 9.41 -8.48 -7.13
CA SER A 207 10.67 -9.10 -7.52
C SER A 207 11.45 -8.22 -8.48
N GLU A 208 12.66 -7.80 -8.10
CA GLU A 208 13.58 -6.99 -8.92
C GLU A 208 13.95 -7.62 -10.28
N LYS A 209 13.69 -8.92 -10.45
CA LYS A 209 13.88 -9.64 -11.71
C LYS A 209 12.77 -9.38 -12.73
N ASN A 210 11.63 -8.84 -12.29
CA ASN A 210 10.47 -8.58 -13.13
C ASN A 210 10.48 -7.13 -13.64
N LYS A 211 9.55 -6.81 -14.55
CA LYS A 211 9.42 -5.46 -15.08
C LYS A 211 9.13 -4.44 -13.97
N MET A 212 9.84 -3.32 -14.03
CA MET A 212 9.58 -2.16 -13.18
C MET A 212 8.36 -1.40 -13.71
N LEU A 213 7.39 -1.18 -12.83
CA LEU A 213 6.14 -0.47 -13.04
C LEU A 213 6.18 0.91 -12.38
N GLN A 214 5.32 1.80 -12.84
CA GLN A 214 5.08 3.11 -12.25
C GLN A 214 3.90 3.02 -11.27
N ARG A 215 4.16 3.23 -9.98
CA ARG A 215 3.15 3.24 -8.93
C ARG A 215 2.72 4.67 -8.62
N ILE A 216 1.44 4.97 -8.81
CA ILE A 216 0.86 6.24 -8.37
C ILE A 216 0.16 6.03 -7.03
N TYR A 217 0.56 6.78 -6.00
CA TYR A 217 -0.09 6.80 -4.70
C TYR A 217 -1.13 7.92 -4.62
N GLY A 218 -2.27 7.62 -3.99
CA GLY A 218 -3.32 8.59 -3.69
C GLY A 218 -3.96 8.35 -2.33
N THR A 219 -4.76 9.29 -1.88
CA THR A 219 -5.60 9.15 -0.69
C THR A 219 -6.99 9.75 -0.92
N ALA A 220 -7.97 9.24 -0.19
CA ALA A 220 -9.35 9.71 -0.25
C ALA A 220 -9.95 9.79 1.16
N PHE A 221 -10.81 10.79 1.37
CA PHE A 221 -11.52 11.05 2.62
C PHE A 221 -13.00 11.39 2.41
N GLU A 222 -13.85 11.09 3.39
CA GLU A 222 -15.27 11.47 3.37
C GLU A 222 -15.45 13.00 3.46
N LYS A 223 -14.56 13.70 4.17
CA LYS A 223 -14.63 15.15 4.40
C LYS A 223 -13.39 15.86 3.89
N LYS A 224 -13.60 17.05 3.33
CA LYS A 224 -12.52 17.91 2.84
C LYS A 224 -11.55 18.33 3.93
N ALA A 225 -12.07 18.70 5.11
CA ALA A 225 -11.25 19.10 6.25
C ALA A 225 -10.26 18.00 6.68
N ASP A 226 -10.71 16.74 6.73
CA ASP A 226 -9.88 15.60 7.11
C ASP A 226 -8.78 15.34 6.07
N LEU A 227 -9.10 15.48 4.77
CA LEU A 227 -8.10 15.40 3.70
C LEU A 227 -7.04 16.51 3.83
N ASP A 228 -7.47 17.74 4.06
CA ASP A 228 -6.57 18.90 4.15
C ASP A 228 -5.67 18.80 5.40
N GLU A 229 -6.22 18.34 6.54
CA GLU A 229 -5.42 18.03 7.73
C GLU A 229 -4.40 16.93 7.43
N TYR A 230 -4.82 15.84 6.77
CA TYR A 230 -3.93 14.75 6.41
C TYR A 230 -2.76 15.24 5.54
N ILE A 231 -3.05 16.00 4.48
CA ILE A 231 -2.03 16.56 3.59
C ILE A 231 -1.08 17.47 4.38
N ASN A 232 -1.60 18.35 5.24
CA ASN A 232 -0.78 19.24 6.05
C ASN A 232 0.18 18.46 6.97
N ARG A 233 -0.30 17.39 7.62
CA ARG A 233 0.56 16.53 8.45
C ARG A 233 1.69 15.86 7.65
N ILE A 234 1.39 15.41 6.44
CA ILE A 234 2.41 14.81 5.56
C ILE A 234 3.46 15.85 5.14
N GLU A 235 3.05 17.06 4.78
CA GLU A 235 3.98 18.14 4.45
C GLU A 235 4.83 18.58 5.64
N GLU A 236 4.24 18.63 6.84
CA GLU A 236 4.98 18.86 8.08
C GLU A 236 5.98 17.73 8.38
N ALA A 237 5.62 16.47 8.14
CA ALA A 237 6.54 15.34 8.29
C ALA A 237 7.71 15.42 7.31
N LYS A 238 7.46 15.77 6.04
CA LYS A 238 8.51 15.96 5.01
C LYS A 238 9.50 17.06 5.39
N LYS A 239 9.06 18.13 6.06
CA LYS A 239 9.95 19.19 6.58
C LYS A 239 10.93 18.67 7.65
N ARG A 240 10.61 17.57 8.31
CA ARG A 240 11.40 16.96 9.40
C ARG A 240 12.16 15.70 8.97
N ASP A 241 12.20 15.41 7.67
CA ASP A 241 12.98 14.30 7.13
C ASP A 241 14.48 14.51 7.42
N HIS A 242 15.10 13.56 8.12
CA HIS A 242 16.51 13.63 8.50
C HIS A 242 17.46 13.70 7.29
N ARG A 243 17.06 13.22 6.10
CA ARG A 243 17.83 13.33 4.86
C ARG A 243 17.85 14.77 4.35
N LYS A 244 16.70 15.43 4.43
CA LYS A 244 16.57 16.85 4.09
C LYS A 244 17.34 17.71 5.08
N LEU A 245 17.07 17.55 6.38
CA LEU A 245 17.72 18.30 7.45
C LEU A 245 19.22 18.02 7.52
N GLY A 246 19.64 16.76 7.35
CA GLY A 246 21.04 16.36 7.35
C GLY A 246 21.85 17.08 6.29
N ARG A 247 21.29 17.24 5.08
CA ARG A 247 21.88 18.03 4.01
C ARG A 247 21.85 19.53 4.30
N GLU A 248 20.70 20.09 4.69
CA GLU A 248 20.52 21.53 4.94
C GLU A 248 21.39 22.04 6.10
N LEU A 249 21.58 21.23 7.13
CA LEU A 249 22.39 21.56 8.31
C LEU A 249 23.86 21.19 8.14
N GLY A 250 24.22 20.47 7.07
CA GLY A 250 25.59 19.99 6.83
C GLY A 250 26.04 18.96 7.88
N LEU A 251 25.18 18.00 8.22
CA LEU A 251 25.47 16.93 9.18
C LEU A 251 26.11 15.72 8.51
N PHE A 252 25.58 15.28 7.38
CA PHE A 252 26.12 14.15 6.63
C PHE A 252 25.86 14.30 5.14
N ALA A 253 26.61 13.53 4.33
CA ALA A 253 26.39 13.36 2.91
C ALA A 253 26.24 11.87 2.57
N LEU A 254 25.41 11.57 1.57
CA LEU A 254 25.34 10.26 0.93
C LEU A 254 25.95 10.42 -0.46
N LEU A 255 26.97 9.62 -0.77
CA LEU A 255 27.72 9.67 -2.02
C LEU A 255 27.63 8.31 -2.71
N GLU A 256 27.73 8.29 -4.03
CA GLU A 256 27.59 7.07 -4.84
C GLU A 256 28.70 6.05 -4.56
N GLU A 257 29.87 6.50 -4.13
CA GLU A 257 31.00 5.65 -3.74
C GLU A 257 30.75 4.89 -2.43
N GLY A 258 29.73 5.28 -1.66
CA GLY A 258 29.36 4.67 -0.38
C GLY A 258 27.85 4.52 -0.24
N PRO A 259 27.17 3.69 -1.07
CA PRO A 259 25.73 3.51 -0.99
C PRO A 259 25.36 2.89 0.36
N GLY A 260 24.53 3.60 1.13
CA GLY A 260 24.17 3.20 2.50
C GLY A 260 25.20 3.57 3.58
N PHE A 261 26.34 4.16 3.21
CA PHE A 261 27.40 4.57 4.14
C PHE A 261 27.47 6.11 4.24
N PRO A 262 26.86 6.73 5.28
CA PRO A 262 26.86 8.18 5.41
C PRO A 262 28.25 8.74 5.74
N PHE A 263 28.64 9.76 5.00
CA PHE A 263 29.83 10.56 5.26
C PHE A 263 29.46 11.64 6.28
N PHE A 264 29.86 11.46 7.54
CA PHE A 264 29.62 12.46 8.58
C PHE A 264 30.51 13.69 8.37
N LEU A 265 29.87 14.84 8.18
CA LEU A 265 30.53 16.14 8.04
C LEU A 265 30.91 16.70 9.42
N PRO A 266 31.73 17.78 9.52
CA PRO A 266 32.22 18.27 10.82
C PRO A 266 31.13 18.48 11.87
N LYS A 267 29.99 19.07 11.52
CA LYS A 267 28.86 19.26 12.45
C LYS A 267 28.20 17.94 12.85
N GLY A 268 28.05 16.99 11.92
CA GLY A 268 27.54 15.66 12.23
C GLY A 268 28.48 14.88 13.14
N MET A 269 29.79 15.03 12.99
CA MET A 269 30.77 14.45 13.89
C MET A 269 30.69 15.02 15.31
N VAL A 270 30.47 16.34 15.46
CA VAL A 270 30.20 16.93 16.79
C VAL A 270 28.97 16.32 17.44
N LEU A 271 27.87 16.17 16.68
CA LEU A 271 26.64 15.54 17.17
C LEU A 271 26.87 14.08 17.58
N ARG A 272 27.53 13.30 16.72
CA ARG A 272 27.84 11.88 16.95
C ARG A 272 28.73 11.70 18.18
N ASN A 273 29.80 12.47 18.30
CA ASN A 273 30.73 12.36 19.42
C ASN A 273 30.05 12.71 20.74
N THR A 274 29.23 13.78 20.79
CA THR A 274 28.43 14.13 21.98
C THR A 274 27.54 12.97 22.44
N LEU A 275 26.91 12.25 21.50
CA LEU A 275 26.09 11.07 21.82
C LEU A 275 26.93 9.90 22.32
N LEU A 276 28.10 9.65 21.73
CA LEU A 276 29.04 8.62 22.17
C LEU A 276 29.59 8.91 23.56
N ASP A 277 29.94 10.16 23.85
CA ASP A 277 30.44 10.58 25.16
C ASP A 277 29.39 10.32 26.25
N TYR A 278 28.13 10.71 26.01
CA TYR A 278 27.02 10.39 26.91
C TYR A 278 26.83 8.87 27.06
N TRP A 279 26.92 8.11 25.97
CA TRP A 279 26.82 6.66 26.00
C TRP A 279 27.93 6.03 26.87
N HIS A 280 29.18 6.48 26.74
CA HIS A 280 30.29 6.04 27.59
C HIS A 280 30.06 6.37 29.07
N GLU A 281 29.55 7.57 29.38
CA GLU A 281 29.22 7.97 30.76
C GLU A 281 28.19 7.02 31.40
N VAL A 282 27.14 6.68 30.65
CA VAL A 282 26.10 5.75 31.08
C VAL A 282 26.70 4.36 31.32
N HIS A 283 27.49 3.84 30.39
CA HIS A 283 28.08 2.50 30.48
C HIS A 283 29.03 2.40 31.68
N LYS A 284 29.87 3.41 31.89
CA LYS A 284 30.76 3.50 33.05
C LYS A 284 29.98 3.54 34.36
N ARG A 285 28.89 4.30 34.42
CA ARG A 285 28.03 4.40 35.62
C ARG A 285 27.45 3.05 36.02
N TYR A 286 27.08 2.21 35.05
CA TYR A 286 26.49 0.90 35.29
C TYR A 286 27.51 -0.25 35.29
N GLY A 287 28.81 0.05 35.34
CA GLY A 287 29.87 -0.95 35.50
C GLY A 287 30.14 -1.79 34.25
N TYR A 288 29.73 -1.34 33.06
CA TYR A 288 30.12 -1.98 31.81
C TYR A 288 31.62 -1.79 31.57
N VAL A 289 32.29 -2.84 31.10
CA VAL A 289 33.70 -2.80 30.71
C VAL A 289 33.77 -2.73 29.19
N GLU A 290 34.19 -1.59 28.67
CA GLU A 290 34.30 -1.37 27.23
C GLU A 290 35.51 -2.12 26.65
N ILE A 291 35.29 -2.82 25.55
CA ILE A 291 36.30 -3.57 24.79
C ILE A 291 36.17 -3.26 23.30
N SER A 292 37.24 -3.50 22.53
CA SER A 292 37.25 -3.37 21.07
C SER A 292 37.71 -4.67 20.42
N THR A 293 36.91 -5.18 19.49
CA THR A 293 37.20 -6.40 18.72
C THR A 293 37.33 -6.09 17.23
N PRO A 294 38.11 -6.87 16.46
CA PRO A 294 38.30 -6.64 15.02
C PRO A 294 36.99 -6.52 14.24
N ILE A 295 37.01 -5.71 13.17
CA ILE A 295 35.88 -5.56 12.24
C ILE A 295 35.79 -6.74 11.26
N ILE A 296 36.93 -7.28 10.84
CA ILE A 296 37.02 -8.40 9.90
C ILE A 296 37.51 -9.62 10.67
N LEU A 297 36.76 -10.73 10.61
CA LEU A 297 37.03 -11.97 11.34
C LEU A 297 36.86 -13.16 10.40
N ASN A 298 37.60 -14.24 10.68
CA ASN A 298 37.61 -15.44 9.83
C ASN A 298 36.22 -16.10 9.77
N ARG A 299 35.97 -16.80 8.66
CA ARG A 299 34.72 -17.52 8.42
C ARG A 299 34.35 -18.52 9.51
N ASP A 300 35.34 -19.20 10.09
CA ASP A 300 35.15 -20.22 11.13
C ASP A 300 34.47 -19.69 12.38
N LEU A 301 34.67 -18.42 12.74
CA LEU A 301 33.94 -17.80 13.85
C LEU A 301 32.43 -17.69 13.55
N TRP A 302 32.08 -17.33 12.31
CA TRP A 302 30.69 -17.16 11.89
C TRP A 302 29.95 -18.49 11.73
N LEU A 303 30.66 -19.53 11.29
CA LEU A 303 30.16 -20.91 11.26
C LEU A 303 29.90 -21.41 12.70
N ARG A 304 30.88 -21.32 13.59
CA ARG A 304 30.74 -21.78 14.98
C ARG A 304 29.66 -21.04 15.77
N SER A 305 29.47 -19.76 15.48
CA SER A 305 28.43 -18.95 16.10
C SER A 305 27.04 -19.11 15.46
N GLY A 306 26.91 -19.91 14.39
CA GLY A 306 25.65 -20.12 13.65
C GLY A 306 25.21 -18.92 12.79
N HIS A 307 25.94 -17.81 12.81
CA HIS A 307 25.56 -16.61 12.06
C HIS A 307 25.71 -16.80 10.55
N TRP A 308 26.66 -17.65 10.14
CA TRP A 308 26.85 -17.95 8.73
C TRP A 308 25.58 -18.53 8.09
N ASP A 309 24.90 -19.46 8.75
CA ASP A 309 23.74 -20.13 8.18
C ASP A 309 22.51 -19.21 8.06
N HIS A 310 22.40 -18.22 8.94
CA HIS A 310 21.25 -17.31 9.01
C HIS A 310 21.46 -15.95 8.35
N TYR A 311 22.71 -15.46 8.29
CA TYR A 311 23.01 -14.09 7.87
C TYR A 311 23.94 -14.00 6.67
N LYS A 312 24.47 -15.11 6.11
CA LYS A 312 25.41 -15.06 4.97
C LYS A 312 24.95 -14.17 3.82
N ASP A 313 23.65 -14.16 3.51
CA ASP A 313 23.09 -13.39 2.39
C ASP A 313 23.03 -11.89 2.70
N ASN A 314 23.24 -11.50 3.97
CA ASN A 314 23.33 -10.12 4.48
C ASN A 314 24.72 -9.79 5.02
N MET A 315 25.75 -10.60 4.70
CA MET A 315 27.13 -10.39 5.13
C MET A 315 28.00 -9.97 3.95
N TYR A 316 28.96 -9.08 4.22
CA TYR A 316 30.00 -8.73 3.26
C TYR A 316 31.25 -9.58 3.53
N THR A 317 31.66 -10.35 2.53
CA THR A 317 32.81 -11.26 2.60
C THR A 317 34.00 -10.74 1.80
N THR A 318 35.20 -11.13 2.20
CA THR A 318 36.44 -10.85 1.47
C THR A 318 37.42 -12.01 1.64
N VAL A 319 38.40 -12.11 0.75
CA VAL A 319 39.46 -13.13 0.80
C VAL A 319 40.77 -12.44 1.16
N ILE A 320 41.43 -12.92 2.21
CA ILE A 320 42.72 -12.40 2.68
C ILE A 320 43.67 -13.59 2.79
N ASP A 321 44.80 -13.52 2.09
CA ASP A 321 45.82 -14.57 2.06
C ASP A 321 45.29 -15.99 1.73
N GLY A 322 44.25 -16.06 0.88
CA GLY A 322 43.63 -17.31 0.46
C GLY A 322 42.54 -17.85 1.41
N GLU A 323 42.27 -17.15 2.51
CA GLU A 323 41.26 -17.53 3.50
C GLU A 323 40.03 -16.63 3.44
N ASP A 324 38.85 -17.19 3.74
CA ASP A 324 37.58 -16.47 3.78
C ASP A 324 37.42 -15.67 5.08
N TYR A 325 37.11 -14.38 4.93
CA TYR A 325 36.76 -13.48 6.03
C TYR A 325 35.41 -12.82 5.79
N ALA A 326 34.81 -12.31 6.86
CA ALA A 326 33.65 -11.44 6.76
C ALA A 326 33.79 -10.19 7.63
N ILE A 327 33.24 -9.09 7.15
CA ILE A 327 32.96 -7.91 7.96
C ILE A 327 31.88 -8.31 8.98
N LYS A 328 32.11 -8.04 10.26
CA LYS A 328 31.21 -8.45 11.33
C LYS A 328 29.80 -7.89 11.12
N PRO A 329 28.76 -8.75 11.01
CA PRO A 329 27.38 -8.28 11.00
C PRO A 329 26.90 -7.93 12.41
N MET A 330 27.57 -8.47 13.45
CA MET A 330 27.23 -8.31 14.86
C MET A 330 28.49 -8.37 15.74
N ASN A 331 28.42 -7.81 16.94
CA ASN A 331 29.55 -7.80 17.88
C ASN A 331 29.63 -9.06 18.77
N CYS A 332 28.55 -9.84 18.88
CA CYS A 332 28.41 -10.92 19.88
C CYS A 332 29.53 -11.97 19.78
N PRO A 333 29.89 -12.52 18.60
CA PRO A 333 30.94 -13.53 18.52
C PRO A 333 32.32 -13.02 18.95
N GLY A 334 32.64 -11.76 18.64
CA GLY A 334 33.86 -11.12 19.13
C GLY A 334 33.86 -10.93 20.64
N GLY A 335 32.74 -10.49 21.22
CA GLY A 335 32.58 -10.35 22.66
C GLY A 335 32.73 -11.68 23.40
N MET A 336 32.17 -12.77 22.86
CA MET A 336 32.28 -14.12 23.45
C MET A 336 33.70 -14.71 23.41
N LEU A 337 34.59 -14.20 22.56
CA LEU A 337 36.00 -14.59 22.59
C LEU A 337 36.79 -13.90 23.71
N VAL A 338 36.29 -12.75 24.18
CA VAL A 338 36.92 -11.94 25.24
C VAL A 338 36.34 -12.29 26.62
N TYR A 339 35.05 -12.67 26.68
CA TYR A 339 34.38 -13.18 27.87
C TYR A 339 34.96 -14.52 28.32
#